data_AF-A0A317ZC21-F1
#
_entry.id   AF-A0A317ZC21-F1
#
_cell.length_a   1.000
_cell.length_b   1.000
_cell.length_c   1.000
_cell.angle_alpha   90.00
_cell.angle_beta   90.00
_cell.angle_gamma   90.00
#
_symmetry.space_group_name_H-M   'P 1'
#
loop_
_entity.id
_entity.type
_entity.pdbx_description
1 polymer ?
#
loop_
_entity_poly.entity_id
_entity_poly.type
_entity_poly.pdbx_seq_one_letter_code
_entity_poly.pdbx_strand_id
1 'polypeptide(L)'
;LEETFPMIDRTTQMSVSDLKSHDLTQYDAIISTVELDLEQPYLTVSPLLPEHEIAKTSAFLHQQLPQMAVDHLGLNNPDTSPTVTATIDATKVNRKIDAMRESLQLLDAFEVFHTDLTDWSYDIAQHLYHKKITHDLIAVQQLLKERHDKQSFVLSPFRVAIPHFISAHVEIPYIGVWHLATPYDFDEGLTVDTLFCVFLPEDTHLQPLVSEIYSQLSLALDEHNDALTDAEHIEQWIKQSIITLSQQ
;
A
#
# COMPACT_ATOMS: atom_id res chain seq x y z
N LEU A 1 9.53 -8.07 12.28
CA LEU A 1 9.89 -9.22 11.42
C LEU A 1 10.98 -10.09 12.07
N GLU A 2 12.18 -9.59 12.34
CA GLU A 2 13.25 -10.39 12.99
C GLU A 2 12.85 -10.93 14.38
N GLU A 3 12.14 -10.13 15.19
CA GLU A 3 11.61 -10.59 16.49
C GLU A 3 10.48 -11.64 16.35
N THR A 4 9.78 -11.64 15.22
CA THR A 4 8.60 -12.48 14.96
C THR A 4 8.99 -13.82 14.33
N PHE A 5 10.06 -13.84 13.53
CA PHE A 5 10.55 -15.03 12.83
C PHE A 5 12.03 -15.26 13.17
N PRO A 6 12.33 -16.05 14.21
CA PRO A 6 13.70 -16.28 14.68
C PRO A 6 14.58 -17.06 13.69
N MET A 7 14.01 -17.52 12.57
CA MET A 7 14.74 -18.15 11.45
C MET A 7 15.31 -17.14 10.44
N ILE A 8 14.99 -15.84 10.59
CA ILE A 8 15.51 -14.78 9.73
C ILE A 8 16.78 -14.22 10.37
N ASP A 9 17.94 -14.47 9.76
CA ASP A 9 19.22 -13.99 10.26
C ASP A 9 19.49 -12.52 9.90
N ARG A 10 19.01 -12.06 8.73
CA ARG A 10 19.17 -10.68 8.25
C ARG A 10 17.97 -10.26 7.41
N THR A 11 17.51 -9.04 7.62
CA THR A 11 16.54 -8.37 6.76
C THR A 11 17.19 -7.28 5.91
N THR A 12 16.69 -7.10 4.68
CA THR A 12 16.94 -5.92 3.86
C THR A 12 15.61 -5.33 3.48
N GLN A 13 15.35 -4.10 3.94
CA GLN A 13 14.14 -3.38 3.58
C GLN A 13 14.42 -2.53 2.34
N MET A 14 13.54 -2.65 1.34
CA MET A 14 13.72 -2.00 0.05
C MET A 14 12.36 -1.53 -0.49
N SER A 15 12.35 -0.35 -1.10
CA SER A 15 11.17 0.12 -1.82
C SER A 15 11.00 -0.66 -3.12
N VAL A 16 9.75 -0.89 -3.56
CA VAL A 16 9.44 -1.51 -4.85
C VAL A 16 10.11 -0.76 -6.02
N SER A 17 10.35 0.54 -5.86
CA SER A 17 11.03 1.36 -6.88
C SER A 17 12.51 0.99 -7.06
N ASP A 18 13.17 0.50 -6.01
CA ASP A 18 14.59 0.13 -6.02
C ASP A 18 14.81 -1.35 -6.39
N LEU A 19 13.74 -2.13 -6.37
CA LEU A 19 13.71 -3.57 -6.63
C LEU A 19 14.29 -3.95 -8.00
N LYS A 20 14.01 -3.15 -9.05
CA LYS A 20 14.51 -3.39 -10.42
C LYS A 20 16.01 -3.13 -10.59
N SER A 21 16.63 -2.47 -9.61
CA SER A 21 18.07 -2.15 -9.63
C SER A 21 18.90 -3.08 -8.74
N HIS A 22 18.25 -4.01 -8.03
CA HIS A 22 18.91 -4.97 -7.15
C HIS A 22 18.89 -6.38 -7.73
N ASP A 23 19.98 -7.11 -7.52
CA ASP A 23 20.02 -8.52 -7.82
C ASP A 23 19.23 -9.28 -6.75
N LEU A 24 18.01 -9.69 -7.07
CA LEU A 24 17.11 -10.35 -6.13
C LEU A 24 17.52 -11.81 -5.85
N THR A 25 18.44 -12.37 -6.65
CA THR A 25 18.92 -13.75 -6.46
C THR A 25 19.78 -13.94 -5.20
N GLN A 26 20.18 -12.83 -4.56
CA GLN A 26 20.94 -12.86 -3.31
C GLN A 26 20.08 -13.08 -2.06
N TYR A 27 18.75 -13.14 -2.20
CA TYR A 27 17.81 -13.28 -1.09
C TYR A 27 17.13 -14.64 -1.11
N ASP A 28 17.08 -15.32 0.04
CA ASP A 28 16.44 -16.64 0.17
C ASP A 28 14.91 -16.57 0.15
N ALA A 29 14.34 -15.39 0.42
CA ALA A 29 12.91 -15.14 0.39
C ALA A 29 12.60 -13.66 0.19
N ILE A 30 11.50 -13.37 -0.52
CA ILE A 30 10.99 -12.02 -0.72
C ILE A 30 9.61 -11.93 -0.05
N ILE A 31 9.44 -10.96 0.84
CA ILE A 31 8.17 -10.62 1.47
C ILE A 31 7.82 -9.20 1.03
N SER A 32 6.58 -9.00 0.59
CA SER A 32 6.09 -7.70 0.10
C SER A 32 4.80 -7.33 0.81
N THR A 33 4.58 -6.03 1.00
CA THR A 33 3.29 -5.51 1.47
C THR A 33 2.33 -5.17 0.33
N VAL A 34 2.79 -5.31 -0.91
CA VAL A 34 2.04 -5.05 -2.14
C VAL A 34 2.32 -6.14 -3.18
N GLU A 35 1.46 -6.29 -4.19
CA GLU A 35 1.76 -7.18 -5.31
C GLU A 35 2.96 -6.64 -6.12
N LEU A 36 3.92 -7.52 -6.40
CA LEU A 36 5.12 -7.23 -7.17
C LEU A 36 5.05 -7.91 -8.55
N ASP A 37 5.48 -7.20 -9.58
CA ASP A 37 5.69 -7.75 -10.92
C ASP A 37 7.07 -8.41 -11.01
N LEU A 38 7.20 -9.60 -10.39
CA LEU A 38 8.42 -10.42 -10.35
C LEU A 38 8.13 -11.84 -10.84
N GLU A 39 9.10 -12.44 -11.55
CA GLU A 39 9.04 -13.86 -11.92
C GLU A 39 9.41 -14.80 -10.77
N GLN A 40 10.10 -14.28 -9.74
CA GLN A 40 10.54 -15.06 -8.57
C GLN A 40 9.40 -15.19 -7.54
N PRO A 41 9.33 -16.30 -6.78
CA PRO A 41 8.32 -16.47 -5.74
C PRO A 41 8.48 -15.42 -4.64
N TYR A 42 7.40 -14.72 -4.31
CA TYR A 42 7.33 -13.82 -3.17
C TYR A 42 6.01 -14.01 -2.41
N LEU A 43 5.97 -13.55 -1.16
CA LEU A 43 4.75 -13.56 -0.36
C LEU A 43 4.27 -12.13 -0.12
N THR A 44 3.03 -11.85 -0.52
CA THR A 44 2.34 -10.61 -0.10
C THR A 44 1.75 -10.80 1.30
N VAL A 45 2.04 -9.88 2.20
CA VAL A 45 1.56 -9.86 3.59
C VAL A 45 1.00 -8.49 3.93
N SER A 46 0.16 -8.42 4.96
CA SER A 46 -0.27 -7.15 5.53
C SER A 46 0.94 -6.43 6.19
N PRO A 47 1.07 -5.09 6.04
CA PRO A 47 2.14 -4.32 6.69
C PRO A 47 2.21 -4.51 8.20
N LEU A 48 1.05 -4.73 8.84
CA LEU A 48 0.90 -4.93 10.27
C LEU A 48 1.13 -6.39 10.70
N LEU A 49 1.17 -7.31 9.75
CA LEU A 49 1.43 -8.73 9.96
C LEU A 49 0.63 -9.33 11.15
N PRO A 50 -0.71 -9.27 11.12
CA PRO A 50 -1.54 -9.74 12.23
C PRO A 50 -1.26 -11.21 12.56
N GLU A 51 -1.54 -11.65 13.80
CA GLU A 51 -1.11 -12.98 14.30
C GLU A 51 -1.50 -14.15 13.39
N HIS A 52 -2.63 -14.06 12.69
CA HIS A 52 -3.09 -15.10 11.77
C HIS A 52 -2.26 -15.18 10.47
N GLU A 53 -1.56 -14.12 10.07
CA GLU A 53 -0.63 -14.10 8.95
C GLU A 53 0.77 -14.59 9.31
N ILE A 54 1.12 -14.63 10.61
CA ILE A 54 2.42 -15.14 11.08
C ILE A 54 2.59 -16.61 10.68
N ALA A 55 1.56 -17.44 10.86
CA ALA A 55 1.63 -18.87 10.52
C ALA A 55 1.81 -19.10 9.01
N LYS A 56 1.11 -18.32 8.18
CA LYS A 56 1.22 -18.38 6.70
C LYS A 56 2.61 -17.92 6.23
N THR A 57 3.12 -16.85 6.82
CA THR A 57 4.45 -16.30 6.52
C THR A 57 5.55 -17.25 6.94
N SER A 58 5.43 -17.88 8.12
CA SER A 58 6.37 -18.90 8.60
C SER A 58 6.37 -20.14 7.70
N ALA A 59 5.20 -20.61 7.26
CA ALA A 59 5.11 -21.75 6.34
C ALA A 59 5.76 -21.45 4.97
N PHE A 60 5.54 -20.25 4.43
CA PHE A 60 6.19 -19.80 3.20
C PHE A 60 7.72 -19.77 3.33
N LEU A 61 8.24 -19.17 4.41
CA LEU A 61 9.68 -19.10 4.68
C LEU A 61 10.30 -20.51 4.77
N HIS A 62 9.65 -21.43 5.50
CA HIS A 62 10.09 -22.82 5.60
C HIS A 62 10.04 -23.59 4.27
N GLN A 63 9.21 -23.18 3.32
CA GLN A 63 9.09 -23.83 2.00
C GLN A 63 10.12 -23.30 0.99
N GLN A 64 10.55 -22.04 1.10
CA GLN A 64 11.56 -21.42 0.22
C GLN A 64 13.00 -21.77 0.61
N LEU A 65 13.30 -21.80 1.92
CA LEU A 65 14.64 -22.10 2.46
C LEU A 65 15.28 -23.43 1.94
N PRO A 66 14.54 -24.52 1.69
CA PRO A 66 15.10 -25.76 1.13
C PRO A 66 15.29 -25.75 -0.40
N GLN A 67 14.75 -24.78 -1.14
CA GLN A 67 14.73 -24.82 -2.61
C GLN A 67 15.86 -24.03 -3.30
N MET A 68 16.55 -23.12 -2.61
CA MET A 68 17.63 -22.30 -3.22
C MET A 68 19.05 -22.81 -2.92
N ALA A 69 19.19 -23.90 -2.16
CA ALA A 69 20.50 -24.49 -1.81
C ALA A 69 21.19 -25.27 -2.97
N VAL A 70 20.63 -25.29 -4.18
CA VAL A 70 21.13 -26.13 -5.29
C VAL A 70 21.82 -25.34 -6.41
N ASP A 71 21.63 -24.02 -6.53
CA ASP A 71 22.10 -23.26 -7.71
C ASP A 71 23.28 -22.29 -7.50
N HIS A 72 23.81 -22.16 -6.28
CA HIS A 72 24.93 -21.23 -6.02
C HIS A 72 26.27 -21.93 -5.80
N LEU A 73 26.83 -22.53 -6.86
CA LEU A 73 28.26 -22.83 -6.97
C LEU A 73 28.77 -22.39 -8.35
N GLY A 74 29.16 -21.11 -8.48
CA GLY A 74 29.59 -20.56 -9.76
C GLY A 74 30.32 -19.21 -9.73
N LEU A 75 31.53 -19.21 -9.17
CA LEU A 75 32.72 -18.41 -9.56
C LEU A 75 32.77 -16.87 -9.33
N ASN A 76 33.78 -16.51 -8.53
CA ASN A 76 34.30 -15.16 -8.25
C ASN A 76 34.97 -14.47 -9.46
N ASN A 77 34.91 -13.13 -9.50
CA ASN A 77 36.10 -12.29 -9.72
C ASN A 77 35.91 -10.81 -9.29
N PRO A 78 36.97 -10.08 -8.89
CA PRO A 78 36.87 -8.78 -8.23
C PRO A 78 37.15 -7.57 -9.14
N ASP A 79 36.80 -6.40 -8.61
CA ASP A 79 37.22 -5.03 -8.94
C ASP A 79 36.82 -4.42 -10.31
N THR A 80 35.96 -3.40 -10.23
CA THR A 80 36.27 -2.05 -10.76
C THR A 80 35.21 -1.05 -10.28
N SER A 81 35.60 -0.10 -9.42
CA SER A 81 34.80 1.10 -9.17
C SER A 81 34.92 2.05 -10.37
N PRO A 82 33.81 2.57 -10.93
CA PRO A 82 33.86 3.80 -11.70
C PRO A 82 33.34 4.95 -10.84
N THR A 83 34.14 6.02 -10.80
CA THR A 83 33.72 7.35 -10.36
C THR A 83 32.56 7.81 -11.25
N VAL A 84 31.35 7.89 -10.68
CA VAL A 84 30.14 8.32 -11.40
C VAL A 84 30.12 9.85 -11.48
N THR A 85 30.38 10.38 -12.66
CA THR A 85 29.96 11.73 -13.04
C THR A 85 28.43 11.72 -13.13
N ALA A 86 27.75 12.53 -12.33
CA ALA A 86 26.30 12.61 -12.29
C ALA A 86 25.73 13.21 -13.59
N THR A 87 25.46 12.38 -14.58
CA THR A 87 24.52 12.71 -15.66
C THR A 87 23.11 12.67 -15.07
N ILE A 88 22.41 13.81 -15.12
CA ILE A 88 20.99 13.89 -14.75
C ILE A 88 20.22 13.01 -15.75
N ASP A 89 19.71 11.88 -15.29
CA ASP A 89 18.82 11.03 -16.07
C ASP A 89 17.48 11.74 -16.23
N ALA A 90 17.21 12.25 -17.43
CA ALA A 90 15.98 12.96 -17.76
C ALA A 90 14.72 12.11 -17.49
N THR A 91 14.82 10.78 -17.54
CA THR A 91 13.68 9.89 -17.24
C THR A 91 13.37 9.87 -15.75
N LYS A 92 14.39 9.90 -14.89
CA LYS A 92 14.23 10.01 -13.43
C LYS A 92 13.63 11.35 -13.03
N VAL A 93 14.05 12.44 -13.69
CA VAL A 93 13.47 13.78 -13.47
C VAL A 93 12.00 13.82 -13.86
N ASN A 94 11.65 13.29 -15.05
CA ASN A 94 10.26 13.30 -15.50
C ASN A 94 9.36 12.48 -14.57
N ARG A 95 9.76 11.26 -14.18
CA ARG A 95 9.01 10.45 -13.20
C ARG A 95 8.77 11.20 -11.89
N LYS A 96 9.78 11.92 -11.39
CA LYS A 96 9.64 12.71 -10.16
C LYS A 96 8.66 13.86 -10.32
N ILE A 97 8.70 14.54 -11.46
CA ILE A 97 7.75 15.63 -11.79
C ILE A 97 6.32 15.06 -11.93
N ASP A 98 6.16 13.92 -12.59
CA ASP A 98 4.85 13.29 -12.78
C ASP A 98 4.27 12.83 -11.44
N ALA A 99 5.08 12.20 -10.58
CA ALA A 99 4.70 11.89 -9.20
C ALA A 99 4.30 13.14 -8.40
N MET A 100 5.01 14.26 -8.54
CA MET A 100 4.63 15.52 -7.89
C MET A 100 3.28 16.06 -8.41
N ARG A 101 3.01 16.00 -9.71
CA ARG A 101 1.71 16.43 -10.26
C ARG A 101 0.57 15.56 -9.76
N GLU A 102 0.74 14.24 -9.80
CA GLU A 102 -0.24 13.30 -9.27
C GLU A 102 -0.45 13.51 -7.76
N SER A 103 0.61 13.81 -7.01
CA SER A 103 0.52 14.05 -5.56
C SER A 103 -0.30 15.30 -5.24
N LEU A 104 -0.17 16.35 -6.07
CA LEU A 104 -1.01 17.55 -5.96
C LEU A 104 -2.47 17.25 -6.33
N GLN A 105 -2.71 16.45 -7.38
CA GLN A 105 -4.06 15.99 -7.72
C GLN A 105 -4.70 15.20 -6.59
N LEU A 106 -3.94 14.29 -5.96
CA LEU A 106 -4.38 13.52 -4.82
C LEU A 106 -4.75 14.42 -3.63
N LEU A 107 -3.92 15.43 -3.34
CA LEU A 107 -4.16 16.39 -2.27
C LEU A 107 -5.41 17.26 -2.55
N ASP A 108 -5.58 17.72 -3.78
CA ASP A 108 -6.75 18.51 -4.19
C ASP A 108 -8.05 17.68 -4.16
N ALA A 109 -7.93 16.36 -4.35
CA ALA A 109 -9.05 15.42 -4.33
C ALA A 109 -9.33 14.84 -2.94
N PHE A 110 -8.51 15.14 -1.93
CA PHE A 110 -8.71 14.65 -0.57
C PHE A 110 -9.96 15.24 0.07
N GLU A 111 -10.83 14.38 0.61
CA GLU A 111 -12.06 14.80 1.27
C GLU A 111 -12.35 13.99 2.54
N VAL A 112 -12.94 14.66 3.53
CA VAL A 112 -13.45 14.03 4.75
C VAL A 112 -14.95 14.25 4.85
N PHE A 113 -15.69 13.16 5.00
CA PHE A 113 -17.15 13.11 5.07
C PHE A 113 -17.61 12.72 6.46
N HIS A 114 -18.73 13.30 6.88
CA HIS A 114 -19.42 12.92 8.12
C HIS A 114 -20.84 12.50 7.73
N THR A 115 -20.97 11.26 7.28
CA THR A 115 -22.21 10.71 6.75
C THR A 115 -22.23 9.20 6.91
N ASP A 116 -23.42 8.65 7.16
CA ASP A 116 -23.62 7.21 7.21
C ASP A 116 -23.70 6.60 5.81
N LEU A 117 -23.43 5.29 5.73
CA LEU A 117 -23.52 4.48 4.52
C LEU A 117 -24.72 3.53 4.62
N THR A 118 -25.42 3.32 3.50
CA THR A 118 -26.50 2.34 3.38
C THR A 118 -25.99 1.05 2.72
N ASP A 119 -25.24 1.17 1.63
CA ASP A 119 -24.46 0.10 1.00
C ASP A 119 -23.08 0.68 0.72
N TRP A 120 -22.11 0.33 1.58
CA TRP A 120 -20.78 0.91 1.55
C TRP A 120 -20.13 0.87 0.16
N SER A 121 -20.31 -0.24 -0.58
CA SER A 121 -19.69 -0.44 -1.88
C SER A 121 -20.34 0.44 -2.95
N TYR A 122 -21.68 0.56 -2.89
CA TYR A 122 -22.44 1.38 -3.82
C TYR A 122 -22.21 2.86 -3.55
N ASP A 123 -22.27 3.26 -2.28
CA ASP A 123 -22.16 4.66 -1.87
C ASP A 123 -20.77 5.23 -2.20
N ILE A 124 -19.70 4.45 -1.97
CA ILE A 124 -18.34 4.81 -2.40
C ILE A 124 -18.25 4.88 -3.93
N ALA A 125 -18.71 3.85 -4.66
CA ALA A 125 -18.65 3.85 -6.13
C ALA A 125 -19.46 5.01 -6.75
N GLN A 126 -20.62 5.31 -6.19
CA GLN A 126 -21.46 6.43 -6.59
C GLN A 126 -20.76 7.77 -6.33
N HIS A 127 -20.08 7.92 -5.19
CA HIS A 127 -19.29 9.10 -4.90
C HIS A 127 -18.19 9.32 -5.94
N LEU A 128 -17.40 8.28 -6.22
CA LEU A 128 -16.31 8.33 -7.22
C LEU A 128 -16.85 8.67 -8.61
N TYR A 129 -18.01 8.14 -8.99
CA TYR A 129 -18.66 8.44 -10.25
C TYR A 129 -19.10 9.91 -10.35
N HIS A 130 -19.75 10.45 -9.32
CA HIS A 130 -20.17 11.86 -9.32
C HIS A 130 -18.99 12.84 -9.37
N LYS A 131 -17.86 12.48 -8.77
CA LYS A 131 -16.62 13.25 -8.82
C LYS A 131 -15.83 13.08 -10.12
N LYS A 132 -16.29 12.20 -11.02
CA LYS A 132 -15.59 11.83 -12.26
C LYS A 132 -14.19 11.27 -12.00
N ILE A 133 -14.01 10.62 -10.86
CA ILE A 133 -12.82 9.80 -10.56
C ILE A 133 -12.92 8.48 -11.34
N THR A 134 -14.14 8.01 -11.56
CA THR A 134 -14.45 6.88 -12.45
C THR A 134 -15.62 7.23 -13.36
N HIS A 135 -15.70 6.58 -14.52
CA HIS A 135 -16.88 6.59 -15.39
C HIS A 135 -17.64 5.25 -15.36
N ASP A 136 -17.19 4.26 -14.59
CA ASP A 136 -17.80 2.94 -14.49
C ASP A 136 -18.14 2.58 -13.05
N LEU A 137 -19.30 3.07 -12.60
CA LEU A 137 -19.81 2.82 -11.25
C LEU A 137 -19.92 1.33 -10.95
N ILE A 138 -20.41 0.53 -11.91
CA ILE A 138 -20.69 -0.89 -11.69
C ILE A 138 -19.38 -1.67 -11.54
N ALA A 139 -18.39 -1.40 -12.40
CA ALA A 139 -17.08 -2.03 -12.29
C ALA A 139 -16.40 -1.70 -10.96
N VAL A 140 -16.45 -0.45 -10.51
CA VAL A 140 -15.86 -0.03 -9.23
C VAL A 140 -16.59 -0.66 -8.04
N GLN A 141 -17.93 -0.69 -8.05
CA GLN A 141 -18.70 -1.34 -7.00
C GLN A 141 -18.35 -2.83 -6.89
N GLN A 142 -18.27 -3.52 -8.03
CA GLN A 142 -17.93 -4.94 -8.07
C GLN A 142 -16.49 -5.18 -7.57
N LEU A 143 -15.54 -4.34 -8.01
CA LEU A 143 -14.16 -4.42 -7.57
C LEU A 143 -14.00 -4.25 -6.05
N LEU A 144 -14.74 -3.31 -5.45
CA LEU A 144 -14.76 -3.14 -3.99
C LEU A 144 -15.19 -4.42 -3.28
N LYS A 145 -16.29 -5.03 -3.72
CA LYS A 145 -16.81 -6.28 -3.13
C LYS A 145 -15.83 -7.44 -3.31
N GLU A 146 -15.37 -7.67 -4.54
CA GLU A 146 -14.45 -8.77 -4.84
C GLU A 146 -13.13 -8.66 -4.05
N ARG A 147 -12.61 -7.44 -3.90
CA ARG A 147 -11.40 -7.18 -3.09
C ARG A 147 -11.65 -7.49 -1.62
N HIS A 148 -12.76 -6.99 -1.07
CA HIS A 148 -13.15 -7.24 0.32
C HIS A 148 -13.36 -8.73 0.63
N ASP A 149 -14.06 -9.44 -0.26
CA ASP A 149 -14.31 -10.88 -0.13
C ASP A 149 -13.02 -11.71 -0.20
N LYS A 150 -12.06 -11.28 -1.03
CA LYS A 150 -10.74 -11.92 -1.13
C LYS A 150 -9.87 -11.60 0.09
N GLN A 151 -9.92 -10.37 0.55
CA GLN A 151 -9.18 -9.87 1.71
C GLN A 151 -9.97 -8.73 2.35
N SER A 152 -10.35 -8.95 3.60
CA SER A 152 -11.09 -7.95 4.37
C SER A 152 -10.41 -6.59 4.34
N PHE A 153 -11.24 -5.55 4.23
CA PHE A 153 -10.81 -4.17 4.42
C PHE A 153 -10.87 -3.74 5.88
N VAL A 154 -11.56 -4.48 6.74
CA VAL A 154 -11.68 -4.18 8.17
C VAL A 154 -10.34 -4.44 8.84
N LEU A 155 -9.81 -3.43 9.52
CA LEU A 155 -8.54 -3.50 10.20
C LEU A 155 -8.73 -3.81 11.69
N SER A 156 -8.89 -5.08 12.04
CA SER A 156 -9.01 -5.51 13.43
C SER A 156 -7.69 -5.28 14.22
N PRO A 157 -7.73 -4.81 15.49
CA PRO A 157 -8.91 -4.56 16.32
C PRO A 157 -9.51 -3.14 16.20
N PHE A 158 -9.05 -2.34 15.25
CA PHE A 158 -9.50 -0.96 15.06
C PHE A 158 -10.88 -0.90 14.39
N ARG A 159 -11.66 0.14 14.72
CA ARG A 159 -12.99 0.38 14.12
C ARG A 159 -12.88 1.07 12.76
N VAL A 160 -11.87 0.67 11.99
CA VAL A 160 -11.46 1.28 10.72
C VAL A 160 -11.55 0.25 9.62
N ALA A 161 -12.06 0.64 8.45
CA ALA A 161 -11.86 -0.10 7.22
C ALA A 161 -11.01 0.71 6.24
N ILE A 162 -10.21 0.03 5.43
CA ILE A 162 -9.33 0.64 4.44
C ILE A 162 -9.65 0.12 3.04
N PRO A 163 -10.78 0.52 2.41
CA PRO A 163 -11.06 0.16 1.02
C PRO A 163 -9.99 0.75 0.09
N HIS A 164 -9.29 -0.10 -0.65
CA HIS A 164 -8.23 0.36 -1.54
C HIS A 164 -8.04 -0.52 -2.76
N PHE A 165 -7.64 0.09 -3.88
CA PHE A 165 -7.19 -0.62 -5.07
C PHE A 165 -6.47 0.30 -6.06
N ILE A 166 -5.71 -0.34 -6.94
CA ILE A 166 -5.18 0.24 -8.17
C ILE A 166 -5.97 -0.37 -9.34
N SER A 167 -6.49 0.46 -10.25
CA SER A 167 -7.31 -0.03 -11.36
C SER A 167 -7.39 0.96 -12.53
N ALA A 168 -7.46 0.43 -13.76
CA ALA A 168 -7.79 1.19 -14.96
C ALA A 168 -9.18 1.87 -14.93
N HIS A 169 -10.06 1.50 -13.99
CA HIS A 169 -11.34 2.17 -13.78
C HIS A 169 -11.23 3.47 -12.96
N VAL A 170 -10.02 3.83 -12.48
CA VAL A 170 -9.73 5.07 -11.77
C VAL A 170 -8.92 5.98 -12.67
N GLU A 171 -9.44 7.17 -12.96
CA GLU A 171 -8.79 8.16 -13.83
C GLU A 171 -7.95 9.17 -13.05
N ILE A 172 -8.33 9.44 -11.79
CA ILE A 172 -7.71 10.46 -10.95
C ILE A 172 -7.40 9.80 -9.60
N PRO A 173 -6.18 9.93 -9.07
CA PRO A 173 -5.85 9.38 -7.76
C PRO A 173 -6.69 10.07 -6.67
N TYR A 174 -7.21 9.30 -5.73
CA TYR A 174 -8.16 9.79 -4.74
C TYR A 174 -7.92 9.19 -3.35
N ILE A 175 -8.03 10.03 -2.33
CA ILE A 175 -8.14 9.62 -0.92
C ILE A 175 -9.43 10.24 -0.36
N GLY A 176 -10.21 9.43 0.34
CA GLY A 176 -11.40 9.93 1.04
C GLY A 176 -11.55 9.26 2.40
N VAL A 177 -12.02 10.04 3.38
CA VAL A 177 -12.28 9.53 4.74
C VAL A 177 -13.75 9.69 5.07
N TRP A 178 -14.43 8.61 5.43
CA TRP A 178 -15.82 8.64 5.89
C TRP A 178 -15.87 8.38 7.38
N HIS A 179 -16.34 9.36 8.14
CA HIS A 179 -16.75 9.20 9.53
C HIS A 179 -18.25 8.90 9.58
N LEU A 180 -18.58 7.73 10.11
CA LEU A 180 -19.94 7.25 10.24
C LEU A 180 -20.46 7.58 11.64
N ALA A 181 -21.62 8.21 11.72
CA ALA A 181 -22.34 8.38 12.99
C ALA A 181 -22.94 7.05 13.46
N THR A 182 -23.38 6.23 12.52
CA THR A 182 -23.86 4.87 12.73
C THR A 182 -22.79 3.87 12.24
N PRO A 183 -22.09 3.17 13.14
CA PRO A 183 -21.07 2.20 12.76
C PRO A 183 -21.65 1.12 11.82
N TYR A 184 -20.94 0.83 10.73
CA TYR A 184 -21.32 -0.14 9.72
C TYR A 184 -20.73 -1.51 10.05
N ASP A 185 -21.53 -2.57 9.91
CA ASP A 185 -21.09 -3.95 10.08
C ASP A 185 -20.76 -4.55 8.70
N PHE A 186 -19.51 -4.99 8.54
CA PHE A 186 -19.03 -5.67 7.33
C PHE A 186 -19.24 -7.20 7.43
N ASP A 187 -20.08 -7.66 8.35
CA ASP A 187 -20.33 -9.08 8.66
C ASP A 187 -19.10 -9.82 9.25
N GLU A 188 -18.19 -9.08 9.88
CA GLU A 188 -16.92 -9.58 10.43
C GLU A 188 -16.87 -9.58 11.97
N GLY A 189 -17.99 -9.27 12.63
CA GLY A 189 -18.09 -9.25 14.09
C GLY A 189 -17.46 -8.01 14.76
N LEU A 190 -17.02 -7.03 13.96
CA LEU A 190 -16.54 -5.73 14.40
C LEU A 190 -17.20 -4.63 13.54
N THR A 191 -17.87 -3.68 14.20
CA THR A 191 -18.46 -2.53 13.51
C THR A 191 -17.41 -1.44 13.30
N VAL A 192 -17.38 -0.90 12.09
CA VAL A 192 -16.49 0.16 11.63
C VAL A 192 -17.20 1.50 11.71
N ASP A 193 -16.55 2.52 12.28
CA ASP A 193 -17.06 3.89 12.28
C ASP A 193 -16.25 4.83 11.36
N THR A 194 -15.14 4.35 10.81
CA THR A 194 -14.25 5.13 9.96
C THR A 194 -13.81 4.34 8.73
N LEU A 195 -13.98 4.89 7.52
CA LEU A 195 -13.41 4.32 6.30
C LEU A 195 -12.32 5.24 5.77
N PHE A 196 -11.08 4.76 5.65
CA PHE A 196 -9.96 5.46 5.01
C PHE A 196 -9.72 4.86 3.63
N CYS A 197 -10.21 5.50 2.58
CA CYS A 197 -10.21 4.95 1.23
C CYS A 197 -9.05 5.49 0.39
N VAL A 198 -8.41 4.64 -0.41
CA VAL A 198 -7.33 5.02 -1.34
C VAL A 198 -7.52 4.33 -2.70
N PHE A 199 -7.76 5.11 -3.75
CA PHE A 199 -7.99 4.59 -5.11
C PHE A 199 -7.04 5.25 -6.11
N LEU A 200 -6.29 4.44 -6.86
CA LEU A 200 -5.28 4.95 -7.79
C LEU A 200 -5.43 4.39 -9.21
N PRO A 201 -5.04 5.16 -10.25
CA PRO A 201 -4.86 4.65 -11.61
C PRO A 201 -3.73 3.62 -11.72
N GLU A 202 -3.78 2.71 -12.70
CA GLU A 202 -2.75 1.68 -12.95
C GLU A 202 -1.37 2.24 -13.34
N ASP A 203 -1.34 3.38 -14.03
CA ASP A 203 -0.14 4.05 -14.49
C ASP A 203 0.44 5.04 -13.48
N THR A 204 -0.10 5.07 -12.26
CA THR A 204 0.30 6.03 -11.22
C THR A 204 1.75 5.89 -10.77
N HIS A 205 2.37 7.02 -10.41
CA HIS A 205 3.65 7.09 -9.73
C HIS A 205 3.53 7.23 -8.20
N LEU A 206 2.31 7.15 -7.65
CA LEU A 206 2.02 7.39 -6.24
C LEU A 206 2.09 6.14 -5.35
N GLN A 207 2.45 4.97 -5.88
CA GLN A 207 2.56 3.76 -5.05
C GLN A 207 3.48 3.96 -3.82
N PRO A 208 4.66 4.62 -3.92
CA PRO A 208 5.49 4.86 -2.74
C PRO A 208 4.85 5.81 -1.73
N LEU A 209 4.09 6.81 -2.20
CA LEU A 209 3.35 7.73 -1.33
C LEU A 209 2.30 6.97 -0.52
N VAL A 210 1.57 6.07 -1.17
CA VAL A 210 0.53 5.27 -0.52
C VAL A 210 1.14 4.31 0.50
N SER A 211 2.30 3.72 0.24
CA SER A 211 3.03 2.94 1.25
C SER A 211 3.41 3.78 2.48
N GLU A 212 3.86 5.01 2.29
CA GLU A 212 4.14 5.94 3.41
C GLU A 212 2.87 6.29 4.20
N ILE A 213 1.78 6.59 3.48
CA ILE A 213 0.44 6.82 4.07
C ILE A 213 -0.11 5.56 4.75
N TYR A 214 0.35 4.35 4.45
CA TYR A 214 -0.04 3.19 5.25
C TYR A 214 0.84 2.98 6.47
N SER A 215 2.16 3.23 6.34
CA SER A 215 3.10 3.11 7.45
C SER A 215 2.72 4.06 8.60
N GLN A 216 2.46 5.31 8.26
CA GLN A 216 2.08 6.32 9.24
C GLN A 216 0.66 6.08 9.78
N LEU A 217 -0.24 5.46 8.99
CA LEU A 217 -1.59 5.10 9.46
C LEU A 217 -1.50 4.11 10.61
N SER A 218 -0.71 3.07 10.38
CA SER A 218 -0.47 2.00 11.33
C SER A 218 0.11 2.56 12.63
N LEU A 219 1.14 3.41 12.53
CA LEU A 219 1.72 4.05 13.70
C LEU A 219 0.70 4.89 14.47
N ALA A 220 -0.09 5.69 13.77
CA ALA A 220 -1.08 6.56 14.40
C ALA A 220 -2.20 5.76 15.10
N LEU A 221 -2.69 4.70 14.46
CA LEU A 221 -3.71 3.81 15.05
C LEU A 221 -3.19 3.03 16.26
N ASP A 222 -1.93 2.60 16.25
CA ASP A 222 -1.30 1.93 17.39
C ASP A 222 -1.14 2.86 18.60
N GLU A 223 -0.85 4.15 18.37
CA GLU A 223 -0.73 5.14 19.42
C GLU A 223 -2.09 5.58 19.97
N HIS A 224 -3.06 5.82 19.08
CA HIS A 224 -4.34 6.43 19.40
C HIS A 224 -5.48 5.85 18.53
N ASN A 225 -6.48 5.24 19.17
CA ASN A 225 -7.66 4.70 18.48
C ASN A 225 -8.49 5.76 17.73
N ASP A 226 -8.32 7.04 18.01
CA ASP A 226 -9.00 8.19 17.39
C ASP A 226 -8.11 8.97 16.41
N ALA A 227 -6.96 8.42 16.00
CA ALA A 227 -6.02 9.07 15.09
C ALA A 227 -6.63 9.57 13.76
N LEU A 228 -7.70 8.93 13.32
CA LEU A 228 -8.42 9.30 12.10
C LEU A 228 -9.59 10.26 12.32
N THR A 229 -9.82 10.79 13.52
CA THR A 229 -11.01 11.64 13.77
C THR A 229 -10.84 13.10 13.32
N ASP A 230 -9.60 13.59 13.26
CA ASP A 230 -9.30 14.98 12.89
C ASP A 230 -8.90 15.11 11.42
N ALA A 231 -9.78 15.73 10.62
CA ALA A 231 -9.55 15.98 9.21
C ALA A 231 -8.29 16.82 8.94
N GLU A 232 -8.00 17.82 9.79
CA GLU A 232 -6.82 18.67 9.62
C GLU A 232 -5.55 17.85 9.86
N HIS A 233 -5.55 16.99 10.88
CA HIS A 233 -4.44 16.10 11.16
C HIS A 233 -4.15 15.15 9.99
N ILE A 234 -5.17 14.50 9.44
CA ILE A 234 -5.03 13.60 8.28
C ILE A 234 -4.49 14.35 7.07
N GLU A 235 -5.03 15.54 6.79
CA GLU A 235 -4.57 16.37 5.68
C GLU A 235 -3.09 16.76 5.83
N GLN A 236 -2.68 17.16 7.04
CA GLN A 236 -1.27 17.47 7.34
C GLN A 236 -0.36 16.26 7.12
N TRP A 237 -0.83 15.09 7.50
CA TRP A 237 -0.08 13.87 7.31
C TRP A 237 0.06 13.49 5.83
N ILE A 238 -1.00 13.61 5.02
CA ILE A 238 -0.92 13.44 3.56
C ILE A 238 0.07 14.44 2.96
N LYS A 239 0.00 15.73 3.36
CA LYS A 239 0.96 16.77 2.94
C LYS A 239 2.40 16.41 3.31
N GLN A 240 2.63 15.94 4.53
CA GLN A 240 3.96 15.54 5.00
C GLN A 240 4.50 14.35 4.19
N SER A 241 3.65 13.35 3.91
CA SER A 241 3.99 12.18 3.09
C SER A 241 4.40 12.60 1.68
N ILE A 242 3.68 13.56 1.07
CA ILE A 242 4.02 14.13 -0.24
C ILE A 242 5.38 14.84 -0.21
N ILE A 243 5.64 15.64 0.84
CA ILE A 243 6.93 16.34 1.01
C ILE A 243 8.06 15.32 1.14
N THR A 244 7.89 14.28 1.95
CA THR A 244 8.90 13.22 2.12
C THR A 244 9.21 12.52 0.80
N LEU A 245 8.19 12.16 0.02
CA LEU A 245 8.38 11.57 -1.31
C LEU A 245 9.18 12.50 -2.23
N SER A 246 8.93 13.81 -2.17
CA SER A 246 9.64 14.79 -2.98
C SER A 246 11.14 14.91 -2.67
N GLN A 247 11.58 14.43 -1.50
CA GLN A 247 12.97 14.52 -1.04
C GLN A 247 13.81 13.28 -1.40
N GLN A 248 13.18 12.14 -1.69
CA GLN A 248 13.81 10.90 -2.17
C GLN A 248 14.16 10.99 -3.66
#